data_AF-A0AA96QHZ4-F1
#
_entry.id   AF-A0AA96QHZ4-F1
#
_cell.length_a   1.000
_cell.length_b   1.000
_cell.length_c   1.000
_cell.angle_alpha   90.00
_cell.angle_beta   90.00
_cell.angle_gamma   90.00
#
_symmetry.space_group_name_H-M   'P 1'
#
loop_
_entity.id
_entity.type
_entity.pdbx_description
1 polymer ?
#
loop_
_entity_poly.entity_id
_entity_poly.type
_entity_poly.pdbx_seq_one_letter_code
_entity_poly.pdbx_strand_id
1 'polypeptide(L)'
;MTPAADDPRTRAALSGYRAGALRWLAGGLIAVVLAVLLAGAAVAISRDAGRPLPLAGLLVVVLVFVGGVAAVAGAGALLRAHRWFRALRTVPWQTGVLRMAGPAVLSFEPEGYDELDPTADPVRLRLASTAVWRTRAVQQLHDAVVRAAPVGSREWVLTADGVPTVYGARAVRRH
;
A
#
# COMPACT_ATOMS: atom_id res chain seq x y z
N MET A 1 10.76 19.79 -16.99
CA MET A 1 10.62 18.81 -15.90
C MET A 1 9.92 17.59 -16.46
N THR A 2 10.58 16.42 -16.46
CA THR A 2 9.99 15.18 -16.99
C THR A 2 8.89 14.70 -16.03
N PRO A 3 7.69 14.34 -16.51
CA PRO A 3 6.63 13.80 -15.66
C PRO A 3 7.13 12.59 -14.86
N ALA A 4 6.78 12.54 -13.57
CA ALA A 4 7.19 11.45 -12.68
C ALA A 4 6.81 10.06 -13.20
N ALA A 5 5.71 9.96 -13.95
CA ALA A 5 5.24 8.71 -14.55
C ALA A 5 6.14 8.13 -15.65
N ASP A 6 6.95 8.96 -16.32
CA ASP A 6 7.78 8.52 -17.45
C ASP A 6 9.10 7.88 -17.00
N ASP A 7 9.53 8.17 -15.77
CA ASP A 7 10.70 7.54 -15.17
C ASP A 7 10.50 6.01 -15.01
N PRO A 8 11.38 5.18 -15.62
CA PRO A 8 11.30 3.73 -15.53
C PRO A 8 11.36 3.22 -14.08
N ARG A 9 12.05 3.93 -13.17
CA ARG A 9 12.10 3.55 -11.75
C ARG A 9 10.75 3.74 -11.07
N THR A 10 10.00 4.79 -11.44
CA THR A 10 8.65 5.03 -10.96
C THR A 10 7.67 3.94 -11.42
N ARG A 11 7.81 3.49 -12.67
CA ARG A 11 7.03 2.36 -13.19
C ARG A 11 7.33 1.05 -12.44
N ALA A 12 8.61 0.78 -12.13
CA ALA A 12 9.01 -0.39 -11.36
C ALA A 12 8.49 -0.36 -9.91
N ALA A 13 8.56 0.79 -9.23
CA ALA A 13 8.06 0.91 -7.86
C ALA A 13 6.53 0.75 -7.80
N LEU A 14 5.80 1.30 -8.78
CA LEU A 14 4.34 1.12 -8.88
C LEU A 14 3.94 -0.29 -9.30
N SER A 15 4.74 -0.98 -10.11
CA SER A 15 4.44 -2.36 -10.52
C SER A 15 4.54 -3.33 -9.34
N GLY A 16 5.53 -3.15 -8.46
CA GLY A 16 5.65 -3.91 -7.20
C GLY A 16 4.41 -3.76 -6.31
N TYR A 17 3.91 -2.53 -6.15
CA TYR A 17 2.68 -2.27 -5.39
C TYR A 17 1.44 -2.92 -6.04
N ARG A 18 1.31 -2.83 -7.37
CA ARG A 18 0.20 -3.45 -8.12
C ARG A 18 0.25 -4.98 -8.04
N ALA A 19 1.42 -5.59 -8.17
CA ALA A 19 1.58 -7.04 -8.07
C ALA A 19 1.14 -7.55 -6.69
N GLY A 20 1.53 -6.86 -5.62
CA GLY A 20 1.06 -7.17 -4.27
C GLY A 20 -0.46 -7.06 -4.13
N ALA A 21 -1.05 -5.99 -4.65
CA ALA A 21 -2.49 -5.77 -4.61
C ALA A 21 -3.28 -6.81 -5.43
N LEU A 22 -2.80 -7.17 -6.61
CA LEU A 22 -3.35 -8.24 -7.44
C LEU A 22 -3.29 -9.60 -6.74
N ARG A 23 -2.19 -9.91 -6.04
CA ARG A 23 -2.06 -11.17 -5.30
C ARG A 23 -3.10 -11.27 -4.19
N TRP A 24 -3.35 -10.20 -3.45
CA TRP A 24 -4.42 -10.17 -2.43
C TRP A 24 -5.81 -10.30 -3.04
N LEU A 25 -6.05 -9.61 -4.16
CA LEU A 25 -7.33 -9.69 -4.87
C LEU A 25 -7.59 -11.11 -5.41
N ALA A 26 -6.66 -11.64 -6.19
CA ALA A 26 -6.77 -12.96 -6.81
C ALA A 26 -6.84 -14.06 -5.75
N GLY A 27 -5.98 -14.01 -4.73
CA GLY A 27 -6.01 -14.96 -3.61
C GLY A 27 -7.34 -14.92 -2.85
N GLY A 28 -7.87 -13.72 -2.60
CA GLY A 28 -9.18 -13.55 -1.97
C GLY A 28 -10.33 -14.13 -2.80
N LEU A 29 -10.34 -13.87 -4.11
CA LEU A 29 -11.34 -14.42 -5.03
C LEU A 29 -11.27 -15.94 -5.12
N ILE A 30 -10.06 -16.51 -5.23
CA ILE A 30 -9.86 -17.96 -5.26
C ILE A 30 -10.38 -18.60 -3.98
N ALA A 31 -10.11 -18.01 -2.81
CA ALA A 31 -10.63 -18.51 -1.54
C ALA A 31 -12.18 -18.54 -1.53
N VAL A 32 -12.84 -17.49 -2.02
CA VAL A 32 -14.31 -17.47 -2.12
C VAL A 32 -14.83 -18.55 -3.07
N VAL A 33 -14.19 -18.74 -4.23
CA VAL A 33 -14.56 -19.81 -5.18
C VAL A 33 -14.43 -21.18 -4.52
N LEU A 34 -13.30 -21.44 -3.84
CA LEU A 34 -13.09 -22.68 -3.10
C LEU A 34 -14.14 -22.89 -2.00
N ALA A 35 -14.61 -21.82 -1.36
CA ALA A 35 -15.65 -21.90 -0.34
C ALA A 35 -16.99 -22.34 -0.93
N VAL A 36 -17.35 -21.80 -2.10
CA VAL A 36 -18.57 -22.19 -2.84
C VAL A 36 -18.49 -23.65 -3.28
N LEU A 37 -17.34 -24.06 -3.83
CA LEU A 37 -17.12 -25.45 -4.24
C LEU A 37 -17.21 -26.42 -3.06
N LEU A 38 -16.59 -26.07 -1.93
CA LEU A 38 -16.66 -26.86 -0.71
C LEU A 38 -18.08 -26.94 -0.16
N ALA A 39 -18.83 -25.83 -0.17
CA ALA A 39 -20.23 -25.83 0.25
C ALA A 39 -21.08 -26.76 -0.63
N GLY A 40 -20.90 -26.69 -1.95
CA GLY A 40 -21.58 -27.58 -2.89
C GLY A 40 -21.27 -29.05 -2.64
N ALA A 41 -19.98 -29.38 -2.45
CA ALA A 41 -19.54 -30.74 -2.13
C ALA A 41 -20.11 -31.24 -0.78
N ALA A 42 -20.07 -30.41 0.26
CA ALA A 42 -20.61 -30.76 1.57
C ALA A 42 -22.13 -31.00 1.52
N VAL A 43 -22.87 -30.20 0.75
CA VAL A 43 -24.31 -30.40 0.54
C VAL A 43 -24.58 -31.71 -0.19
N ALA A 44 -23.85 -32.01 -1.27
CA ALA A 44 -24.00 -33.27 -2.00
C ALA A 44 -23.73 -34.49 -1.11
N ILE A 45 -22.62 -34.50 -0.38
CA ILE A 45 -22.26 -35.60 0.52
C ILE A 45 -23.29 -35.74 1.65
N SER A 46 -23.79 -34.63 2.21
CA SER A 46 -24.78 -34.68 3.28
C SER A 46 -26.11 -35.28 2.84
N ARG A 47 -26.50 -35.04 1.58
CA ARG A 47 -27.70 -35.62 0.96
C ARG A 47 -27.52 -37.13 0.75
N ASP A 48 -26.38 -37.55 0.24
CA ASP A 48 -26.10 -38.96 -0.05
C ASP A 48 -25.88 -39.78 1.22
N ALA A 49 -25.24 -39.19 2.24
CA ALA A 49 -24.90 -39.89 3.49
C ALA A 49 -26.00 -39.81 4.56
N GLY A 50 -27.02 -38.95 4.39
CA GLY A 50 -28.10 -38.73 5.36
C GLY A 50 -27.66 -38.13 6.70
N ARG A 51 -26.42 -37.62 6.79
CA ARG A 51 -25.84 -37.06 8.01
C ARG A 51 -25.05 -35.78 7.71
N PRO A 52 -25.15 -34.74 8.58
CA PRO A 52 -24.42 -33.50 8.38
C PRO A 52 -22.91 -33.70 8.54
N LEU A 53 -22.12 -32.90 7.82
CA LEU A 53 -20.67 -32.80 7.98
C LEU A 53 -20.35 -31.69 9.00
N PRO A 54 -20.11 -32.02 10.28
CA PRO A 54 -19.67 -31.02 11.24
C PRO A 54 -18.35 -30.42 10.75
N LEU A 55 -18.14 -29.12 10.97
CA LEU A 55 -16.99 -28.30 10.53
C LEU A 55 -16.99 -27.80 9.07
N ALA A 56 -17.67 -28.48 8.13
CA ALA A 56 -17.67 -28.03 6.73
C ALA A 56 -18.25 -26.61 6.58
N GLY A 57 -19.38 -26.35 7.24
CA GLY A 57 -19.99 -25.01 7.25
C GLY A 57 -19.08 -23.94 7.87
N LEU A 58 -18.38 -24.28 8.95
CA LEU A 58 -17.43 -23.34 9.58
C LEU A 58 -16.27 -23.01 8.64
N LEU A 59 -15.70 -24.00 7.96
CA LEU A 59 -14.61 -23.79 7.02
C LEU A 59 -15.05 -22.90 5.85
N VAL A 60 -16.26 -23.11 5.31
CA VAL A 60 -16.86 -22.25 4.28
C VAL A 60 -16.96 -20.81 4.79
N VAL A 61 -17.50 -20.58 5.99
CA VAL A 61 -17.64 -19.24 6.56
C VAL A 61 -16.27 -18.56 6.72
N VAL A 62 -15.28 -19.25 7.27
CA VAL A 62 -13.92 -18.73 7.42
C VAL A 62 -13.33 -18.36 6.06
N LEU A 63 -13.48 -19.23 5.07
CA LEU A 63 -12.88 -19.05 3.75
C LEU A 63 -13.53 -17.89 2.97
N VAL A 64 -14.86 -17.76 3.06
CA VAL A 64 -15.59 -16.60 2.50
C VAL A 64 -15.18 -15.31 3.20
N PHE A 65 -15.10 -15.32 4.53
CA PHE A 65 -14.78 -14.11 5.28
C PHE A 65 -13.34 -13.62 5.01
N VAL A 66 -12.35 -14.52 5.16
CA VAL A 66 -10.94 -14.21 4.90
C VAL A 66 -10.73 -13.85 3.43
N GLY A 67 -11.33 -14.61 2.51
CA GLY A 67 -11.26 -14.36 1.08
C GLY A 67 -11.87 -13.00 0.70
N GLY A 68 -13.04 -12.67 1.26
CA GLY A 68 -13.70 -11.39 1.06
C GLY A 68 -12.87 -10.21 1.57
N VAL A 69 -12.33 -10.30 2.79
CA VAL A 69 -11.45 -9.26 3.34
C VAL A 69 -10.20 -9.07 2.49
N ALA A 70 -9.56 -10.16 2.07
CA ALA A 70 -8.40 -10.13 1.17
C ALA A 70 -8.73 -9.46 -0.18
N ALA A 71 -9.88 -9.82 -0.77
CA ALA A 71 -10.34 -9.25 -2.04
C ALA A 71 -10.62 -7.75 -1.94
N VAL A 72 -11.32 -7.31 -0.89
CA VAL A 72 -11.61 -5.89 -0.64
C VAL A 72 -10.32 -5.10 -0.39
N ALA A 73 -9.39 -5.65 0.39
CA ALA A 73 -8.09 -5.03 0.63
C ALA A 73 -7.26 -4.89 -0.66
N GLY A 74 -7.23 -5.95 -1.49
CA GLY A 74 -6.56 -5.94 -2.80
C GLY A 74 -7.18 -4.93 -3.77
N ALA A 75 -8.51 -4.91 -3.89
CA ALA A 75 -9.25 -3.95 -4.72
C ALA A 75 -9.01 -2.50 -4.26
N GLY A 76 -9.10 -2.23 -2.94
CA GLY A 76 -8.83 -0.91 -2.37
C GLY A 76 -7.39 -0.45 -2.62
N ALA A 77 -6.42 -1.36 -2.54
CA ALA A 77 -5.03 -1.07 -2.89
C ALA A 77 -4.89 -0.75 -4.39
N LEU A 78 -5.54 -1.48 -5.30
CA LEU A 78 -5.52 -1.18 -6.73
C LEU A 78 -6.12 0.19 -7.06
N LEU A 79 -7.27 0.52 -6.46
CA LEU A 79 -7.89 1.85 -6.63
C LEU A 79 -6.94 2.96 -6.15
N ARG A 80 -6.27 2.75 -5.02
CA ARG A 80 -5.25 3.69 -4.53
C ARG A 80 -4.06 3.80 -5.49
N ALA A 81 -3.57 2.69 -6.04
CA ALA A 81 -2.51 2.68 -7.04
C ALA A 81 -2.90 3.48 -8.30
N HIS A 82 -4.16 3.35 -8.73
CA HIS A 82 -4.68 4.08 -9.88
C HIS A 82 -4.76 5.58 -9.60
N ARG A 83 -5.25 5.97 -8.41
CA ARG A 83 -5.28 7.37 -7.97
C ARG A 83 -3.89 7.98 -7.91
N TRP A 84 -2.92 7.28 -7.32
CA TRP A 84 -1.52 7.72 -7.30
C TRP A 84 -0.93 7.87 -8.69
N PHE A 85 -1.15 6.89 -9.56
CA PHE A 85 -0.65 6.96 -10.94
C PHE A 85 -1.24 8.14 -11.72
N ARG A 86 -2.53 8.43 -11.55
CA ARG A 86 -3.15 9.62 -12.18
C ARG A 86 -2.50 10.92 -11.68
N ALA A 87 -2.26 11.04 -10.38
CA ALA A 87 -1.64 12.25 -9.82
C ALA A 87 -0.16 12.39 -10.21
N LEU A 88 0.59 11.28 -10.27
CA LEU A 88 2.00 11.28 -10.70
C LEU A 88 2.19 11.64 -12.18
N ARG A 89 1.13 11.66 -13.00
CA ARG A 89 1.22 12.18 -14.37
C ARG A 89 1.33 13.70 -14.41
N THR A 90 0.86 14.40 -13.38
CA THR A 90 0.78 15.86 -13.34
C THR A 90 1.80 16.50 -12.41
N VAL A 91 2.52 15.70 -11.62
CA VAL A 91 3.41 16.18 -10.56
C VAL A 91 4.80 15.57 -10.72
N PRO A 92 5.88 16.36 -10.69
CA PRO A 92 7.24 15.84 -10.71
C PRO A 92 7.64 15.24 -9.35
N TRP A 93 8.59 14.30 -9.36
CA TRP A 93 9.24 13.86 -8.14
C TRP A 93 10.13 14.97 -7.59
N GLN A 94 10.09 15.16 -6.28
CA GLN A 94 11.03 15.99 -5.54
C GLN A 94 12.02 15.04 -4.86
N THR A 95 13.31 15.25 -5.12
CA THR A 95 14.38 14.54 -4.41
C THR A 95 14.63 15.24 -3.08
N GLY A 96 14.99 14.48 -2.06
CA GLY A 96 15.29 15.03 -0.74
C GLY A 96 15.70 13.96 0.25
N VAL A 97 16.01 14.37 1.48
CA VAL A 97 16.41 13.47 2.56
C VAL A 97 15.22 13.16 3.46
N LEU A 98 15.06 11.90 3.85
CA LEU A 98 14.03 11.50 4.81
C LEU A 98 14.60 11.43 6.22
N ARG A 99 14.21 12.38 7.08
CA ARG A 99 14.46 12.32 8.52
C ARG A 99 13.29 11.69 9.24
N MET A 100 13.58 10.93 10.29
CA MET A 100 12.54 10.40 11.18
C MET A 100 12.53 11.17 12.48
N ALA A 101 11.34 11.63 12.86
CA ALA A 101 11.09 12.27 14.15
C ALA A 101 10.34 11.35 15.13
N GLY A 102 10.05 10.11 14.74
CA GLY A 102 9.37 9.11 15.57
C GLY A 102 8.88 7.89 14.78
N PRO A 103 8.19 6.92 15.42
CA PRO A 103 7.84 5.62 14.83
C PRO A 103 6.98 5.66 13.56
N ALA A 104 6.29 6.79 13.32
CA ALA A 104 5.46 7.02 12.14
C ALA A 104 5.48 8.48 11.67
N VAL A 105 6.35 9.32 12.23
CA VAL A 105 6.48 10.74 11.91
C VAL A 105 7.77 10.92 11.13
N LEU A 106 7.62 11.40 9.91
CA LEU A 106 8.67 11.60 8.94
C LEU A 106 8.78 13.10 8.66
N SER A 107 9.98 13.56 8.39
CA SER A 107 10.28 14.88 7.88
C SER A 107 11.02 14.69 6.56
N PHE A 108 10.44 15.17 5.47
CA PHE A 108 11.09 15.16 4.17
C PHE A 108 11.70 16.54 3.93
N GLU A 109 13.01 16.57 3.72
CA GLU A 109 13.82 17.75 3.45
C GLU A 109 14.10 17.79 1.94
N PRO A 110 13.38 18.63 1.16
CA PRO A 110 13.59 18.70 -0.28
C PRO A 110 15.01 19.15 -0.62
N GLU A 111 15.49 18.81 -1.80
CA GLU A 111 16.75 19.32 -2.34
C GLU A 111 16.77 20.86 -2.34
N GLY A 112 17.79 21.45 -1.71
CA GLY A 112 17.87 22.90 -1.46
C GLY A 112 17.32 23.35 -0.09
N TYR A 113 16.89 22.43 0.76
CA TYR A 113 16.57 22.73 2.16
C TYR A 113 17.83 23.15 2.93
N ASP A 114 17.78 24.32 3.56
CA ASP A 114 18.80 24.82 4.49
C ASP A 114 18.17 25.00 5.88
N GLU A 115 18.68 24.28 6.88
CA GLU A 115 18.18 24.33 8.25
C GLU A 115 18.42 25.71 8.90
N LEU A 116 19.34 26.50 8.36
CA LEU A 116 19.67 27.86 8.81
C LEU A 116 18.78 28.93 8.18
N ASP A 117 17.99 28.59 7.16
CA ASP A 117 17.03 29.52 6.53
C ASP A 117 15.68 29.45 7.27
N PRO A 118 15.24 30.54 7.94
CA PRO A 118 13.97 30.57 8.67
C PRO A 118 12.74 30.44 7.76
N THR A 119 12.90 30.51 6.44
CA THR A 119 11.84 30.32 5.45
C THR A 119 11.81 28.93 4.83
N ALA A 120 12.84 28.11 5.08
CA ALA A 120 12.89 26.73 4.61
C ALA A 120 12.00 25.83 5.48
N ASP A 121 10.91 25.34 4.89
CA ASP A 121 9.95 24.50 5.60
C ASP A 121 10.10 23.01 5.26
N PRO A 122 10.48 22.15 6.22
CA PRO A 122 10.50 20.72 5.98
C PRO A 122 9.07 20.16 5.90
N VAL A 123 8.85 19.21 4.99
CA VAL A 123 7.54 18.58 4.79
C VAL A 123 7.33 17.50 5.84
N ARG A 124 6.49 17.78 6.84
CA ARG A 124 6.13 16.82 7.89
C ARG A 124 5.08 15.83 7.40
N LEU A 125 5.45 14.56 7.39
CA LEU A 125 4.66 13.45 6.86
C LEU A 125 4.36 12.42 7.95
N ARG A 126 3.20 11.78 7.86
CA ARG A 126 2.82 10.64 8.70
C ARG A 126 2.52 9.44 7.82
N LEU A 127 3.09 8.28 8.14
CA LEU A 127 2.82 7.06 7.36
C LEU A 127 1.33 6.70 7.36
N ALA A 128 0.79 6.40 6.18
CA ALA A 128 -0.63 6.04 6.05
C ALA A 128 -0.94 4.61 6.56
N SER A 129 0.09 3.80 6.80
CA SER A 129 -0.03 2.48 7.41
C SER A 129 1.10 2.30 8.41
N THR A 130 0.73 1.96 9.64
CA THR A 130 1.63 1.74 10.78
C THR A 130 1.88 0.25 11.02
N ALA A 131 1.70 -0.59 10.00
CA ALA A 131 2.06 -2.00 10.12
C ALA A 131 3.57 -2.11 10.45
N VAL A 132 3.93 -2.97 11.41
CA VAL A 132 5.29 -3.04 11.99
C VAL A 132 6.37 -3.27 10.92
N TRP A 133 6.07 -4.04 9.87
CA TRP A 133 7.00 -4.26 8.76
C TRP A 133 7.19 -3.02 7.89
N ARG A 134 6.16 -2.18 7.72
CA ARG A 134 6.27 -0.89 7.01
C ARG A 134 7.01 0.14 7.84
N THR A 135 6.78 0.18 9.15
CA THR A 135 7.53 1.10 10.01
C THR A 135 9.02 0.72 10.01
N ARG A 136 9.37 -0.58 10.10
CA ARG A 136 10.77 -1.01 9.95
C ARG A 136 11.38 -0.69 8.59
N ALA A 137 10.65 -0.93 7.50
CA ALA A 137 11.17 -0.66 6.16
C ALA A 137 11.38 0.85 5.92
N VAL A 138 10.51 1.69 6.45
CA VAL A 138 10.69 3.15 6.42
C VAL A 138 11.77 3.58 7.41
N GLN A 139 11.96 2.85 8.52
CA GLN A 139 13.06 3.12 9.43
C GLN A 139 14.43 2.88 8.81
N GLN A 140 14.55 1.90 7.92
CA GLN A 140 15.76 1.67 7.13
C GLN A 140 16.04 2.79 6.11
N LEU A 141 15.06 3.65 5.82
CA LEU A 141 15.20 4.82 4.95
C LEU A 141 15.57 6.09 5.72
N HIS A 142 15.94 5.98 7.01
CA HIS A 142 16.47 7.13 7.74
C HIS A 142 17.71 7.67 7.04
N ASP A 143 17.76 8.99 6.83
CA ASP A 143 18.87 9.71 6.21
C ASP A 143 19.17 9.26 4.77
N ALA A 144 18.28 8.45 4.19
CA ALA A 144 18.36 8.06 2.81
C ALA A 144 17.82 9.16 1.91
N VAL A 145 18.41 9.27 0.72
CA VAL A 145 17.85 10.06 -0.36
C VAL A 145 16.59 9.36 -0.85
N VAL A 146 15.46 10.05 -0.73
CA VAL A 146 14.16 9.59 -1.19
C VAL A 146 13.60 10.54 -2.22
N ARG A 147 12.69 10.03 -3.02
CA ARG A 147 11.87 10.80 -3.93
C ARG A 147 10.45 10.86 -3.38
N ALA A 148 9.93 12.06 -3.24
CA ALA A 148 8.60 12.34 -2.71
C ALA A 148 7.75 13.09 -3.76
N ALA A 149 6.47 12.75 -3.87
CA ALA A 149 5.55 13.47 -4.74
C ALA A 149 4.19 13.67 -4.05
N PRO A 150 3.63 14.90 -4.09
CA PRO A 150 2.27 15.13 -3.63
C PRO A 150 1.28 14.57 -4.64
N VAL A 151 0.44 13.62 -4.20
CA VAL A 151 -0.57 12.95 -5.04
C VAL A 151 -2.02 13.34 -4.71
N GLY A 152 -2.18 14.29 -3.78
CA GLY A 152 -3.46 14.85 -3.36
C GLY A 152 -3.25 15.98 -2.37
N SER A 153 -4.34 16.61 -1.90
CA SER A 153 -4.28 17.79 -1.02
C SER A 153 -3.51 17.58 0.29
N ARG A 154 -3.43 16.34 0.77
CA ARG A 154 -2.62 15.94 1.94
C ARG A 154 -1.94 14.59 1.76
N GLU A 155 -1.97 14.00 0.57
CA GLU A 155 -1.42 12.66 0.33
C GLU A 155 -0.11 12.77 -0.41
N TRP A 156 0.90 12.08 0.11
CA TRP A 156 2.24 12.01 -0.42
C TRP A 156 2.61 10.58 -0.71
N VAL A 157 3.45 10.41 -1.72
CA VAL A 157 3.99 9.12 -2.13
C VAL A 157 5.51 9.24 -2.04
N LEU A 158 6.13 8.26 -1.39
CA LEU A 158 7.55 8.17 -1.14
C LEU A 158 8.11 6.92 -1.82
N THR A 159 9.28 7.06 -2.45
CA THR A 159 10.05 5.95 -3.01
C THR A 159 11.54 6.20 -2.78
N ALA A 160 12.34 5.14 -2.71
CA ALA A 160 13.79 5.21 -2.57
C ALA A 160 14.48 4.33 -3.61
N ASP A 161 15.72 4.65 -3.97
CA ASP A 161 16.49 3.82 -4.89
C ASP A 161 16.83 2.47 -4.24
N GLY A 162 16.77 1.39 -5.02
CA GLY A 162 17.01 0.02 -4.54
C GLY A 162 15.84 -0.63 -3.77
N VAL A 163 14.78 0.12 -3.45
CA VAL A 163 13.60 -0.42 -2.75
C VAL A 163 12.44 -0.60 -3.73
N PRO A 164 11.88 -1.82 -3.90
CA PRO A 164 10.83 -2.09 -4.88
C PRO A 164 9.43 -1.61 -4.43
N THR A 165 9.34 -0.79 -3.38
CA THR A 165 8.09 -0.49 -2.68
C THR A 165 7.87 1.01 -2.56
N VAL A 166 6.64 1.41 -2.88
CA VAL A 166 6.14 2.77 -2.71
C VAL A 166 5.38 2.90 -1.40
N TYR A 167 5.65 3.96 -0.64
CA TYR A 167 4.99 4.24 0.63
C TYR A 167 4.05 5.44 0.51
N GLY A 168 2.81 5.27 0.99
CA GLY A 168 1.87 6.38 1.13
C GLY A 168 2.05 7.07 2.48
N ALA A 169 2.13 8.39 2.46
CA ALA A 169 2.17 9.24 3.64
C ALA A 169 1.12 10.34 3.55
N ARG A 170 0.80 10.96 4.70
CA ARG A 170 -0.08 12.11 4.80
C ARG A 170 0.67 13.30 5.37
N ALA A 171 0.51 14.48 4.75
CA ALA A 171 1.02 15.72 5.30
C ALA A 171 0.30 16.04 6.62
N VAL A 172 1.08 16.35 7.66
CA VAL A 172 0.57 16.88 8.93
C VAL A 172 0.66 18.40 8.84
N ARG A 173 -0.48 19.10 8.89
CA ARG A 173 -0.48 20.57 8.92
C ARG A 173 0.24 21.02 10.19
N ARG A 174 1.11 22.04 10.07
CA ARG A 174 1.54 22.82 11.23
C ARG A 174 0.28 23.40 11.88
N HIS A 175 0.11 23.12 13.16
CA HIS A 175 -0.77 23.91 14.03
C HIS A 175 -0.01 25.15 14.45
#